data_AF-E4Y192-F1
#
_entry.id   AF-E4Y192-F1
#
_cell.length_a   1.000
_cell.length_b   1.000
_cell.length_c   1.000
_cell.angle_alpha   90.00
_cell.angle_beta   90.00
_cell.angle_gamma   90.00
#
_symmetry.space_group_name_H-M   'P 1'
#
loop_
_entity.id
_entity.type
_entity.pdbx_description
1 polymer ?
#
loop_
_entity_poly.entity_id
_entity_poly.type
_entity_poly.pdbx_seq_one_letter_code
_entity_poly.pdbx_strand_id
1 'polypeptide(L)'
;MGLEGVGMGDGFGLGLGAAAVALIGRLGNRGLSMMNTYITRNYTAKLEITNSDIAYEWMLGHLASRKDFTAHYQIGTSFKKTQTGAIKKLDFNLQPTAGTHYLWEKKPGEWIPRPIKVERTRSQPTA
;
A
#
# COMPACT_ATOMS: atom_id res chain seq x y z
N MET A 1 -53.73 -25.17 32.69
CA MET A 1 -53.81 -24.85 31.25
C MET A 1 -52.39 -24.60 30.78
N GLY A 2 -51.74 -25.65 30.29
CA GLY A 2 -50.38 -25.59 29.76
C GLY A 2 -50.39 -24.92 28.40
N LEU A 3 -49.44 -24.00 28.18
CA LEU A 3 -49.14 -23.46 26.86
C LEU A 3 -48.34 -24.52 26.09
N GLU A 4 -49.06 -25.48 25.53
CA GLU A 4 -48.55 -26.33 24.45
C GLU A 4 -48.46 -25.46 23.19
N GLY A 5 -47.26 -25.24 22.66
CA GLY A 5 -47.15 -24.39 21.48
C GLY A 5 -45.79 -24.01 20.93
N VAL A 6 -44.67 -24.66 21.27
CA VAL A 6 -43.43 -24.55 20.46
C VAL A 6 -42.65 -25.87 20.49
N GLY A 7 -43.20 -26.90 19.87
CA GLY A 7 -42.47 -28.13 19.55
C GLY A 7 -41.59 -27.94 18.30
N MET A 8 -40.52 -27.14 18.41
CA MET A 8 -39.39 -26.98 17.45
C MET A 8 -38.44 -25.84 17.97
N GLY A 9 -38.18 -25.79 19.27
CA GLY A 9 -38.01 -24.50 19.99
C GLY A 9 -36.64 -23.82 20.05
N ASP A 10 -35.50 -24.51 20.17
CA ASP A 10 -34.23 -23.81 20.46
C ASP A 10 -33.11 -24.08 19.44
N GLY A 11 -32.78 -25.34 19.15
CA GLY A 11 -31.62 -25.67 18.29
C GLY A 11 -31.80 -25.36 16.80
N PHE A 12 -33.02 -25.51 16.26
CA PHE A 12 -33.29 -25.33 14.83
C PHE A 12 -33.43 -23.84 14.45
N GLY A 13 -34.03 -23.03 15.32
CA GLY A 13 -34.07 -21.57 15.19
C GLY A 13 -32.67 -20.94 15.32
N LEU A 14 -31.85 -21.44 16.25
CA LEU A 14 -30.44 -21.05 16.36
C LEU A 14 -29.61 -21.49 15.14
N GLY A 15 -29.85 -22.68 14.59
CA GLY A 15 -29.18 -23.17 13.38
C GLY A 15 -29.52 -22.36 12.12
N LEU A 16 -30.80 -22.04 11.92
CA LEU A 16 -31.24 -21.18 10.82
C LEU A 16 -30.79 -19.73 11.00
N GLY A 17 -30.82 -19.20 12.23
CA GLY A 17 -30.29 -17.88 12.56
C GLY A 17 -28.79 -17.78 12.32
N ALA A 18 -28.01 -18.77 12.76
CA ALA A 18 -26.57 -18.85 12.52
C ALA A 18 -26.25 -18.97 11.01
N ALA A 19 -27.01 -19.77 10.26
CA ALA A 19 -26.86 -19.89 8.81
C ALA A 19 -27.18 -18.57 8.09
N ALA A 20 -28.22 -17.85 8.52
CA ALA A 20 -28.58 -16.55 7.97
C ALA A 20 -27.48 -15.49 8.24
N VAL A 21 -26.96 -15.42 9.47
CA VAL A 21 -25.85 -14.52 9.83
C VAL A 21 -24.59 -14.85 9.03
N ALA A 22 -24.26 -16.13 8.89
CA ALA A 22 -23.11 -16.57 8.09
C ALA A 22 -23.27 -16.19 6.61
N LEU A 23 -24.48 -16.31 6.06
CA LEU A 23 -24.75 -15.98 4.67
C LEU A 23 -24.70 -14.46 4.42
N ILE A 24 -25.27 -13.66 5.33
CA ILE A 24 -25.15 -12.19 5.30
C ILE A 24 -23.69 -11.77 5.41
N GLY A 25 -22.92 -12.33 6.34
CA GLY A 25 -21.50 -12.05 6.48
C GLY A 25 -20.70 -12.39 5.23
N ARG A 26 -21.00 -13.54 4.60
CA ARG A 26 -20.34 -13.98 3.37
C ARG A 26 -20.68 -13.09 2.18
N LEU A 27 -21.94 -12.71 2.01
CA LEU A 27 -22.37 -11.77 0.97
C LEU A 27 -21.80 -10.37 1.21
N GLY A 28 -21.79 -9.91 2.45
CA GLY A 28 -21.20 -8.64 2.86
C GLY A 28 -19.71 -8.57 2.51
N ASN A 29 -18.92 -9.57 2.91
CA ASN A 29 -17.49 -9.63 2.59
C ASN A 29 -17.23 -9.67 1.08
N ARG A 30 -18.05 -10.40 0.33
CA ARG A 30 -17.95 -10.46 -1.13
C ARG A 30 -18.31 -9.11 -1.77
N GLY A 31 -19.36 -8.45 -1.27
CA GLY A 31 -19.76 -7.11 -1.68
C GLY A 31 -18.66 -6.07 -1.42
N LEU A 32 -18.07 -6.08 -0.22
CA LEU A 32 -16.95 -5.21 0.13
C LEU A 32 -15.74 -5.43 -0.78
N SER A 33 -15.41 -6.69 -1.09
CA SER A 33 -14.30 -7.02 -2.00
C SER A 33 -14.56 -6.52 -3.43
N MET A 34 -15.78 -6.68 -3.93
CA MET A 34 -16.19 -6.17 -5.23
C MET A 34 -16.17 -4.64 -5.27
N MET A 35 -16.69 -3.98 -4.22
CA MET A 35 -16.69 -2.53 -4.10
C MET A 35 -15.26 -1.98 -4.04
N ASN A 36 -14.37 -2.60 -3.25
CA ASN A 36 -12.96 -2.22 -3.19
C ASN A 36 -12.27 -2.35 -4.55
N THR A 37 -12.54 -3.44 -5.28
CA THR A 37 -12.02 -3.64 -6.64
C THR A 37 -12.56 -2.59 -7.61
N TYR A 38 -13.84 -2.26 -7.52
CA TYR A 38 -14.46 -1.24 -8.37
C TYR A 38 -13.86 0.15 -8.10
N ILE A 39 -13.67 0.51 -6.82
CA ILE A 39 -13.09 1.80 -6.44
C ILE A 39 -11.65 1.90 -6.91
N THR A 40 -10.84 0.88 -6.62
CA THR A 40 -9.42 0.87 -7.00
C THR A 40 -9.19 0.90 -8.52
N ARG A 41 -10.15 0.44 -9.33
CA ARG A 41 -10.08 0.50 -10.79
C ARG A 41 -10.50 1.85 -11.36
N ASN A 42 -11.55 2.45 -10.82
CA ASN A 42 -12.15 3.65 -11.42
C ASN A 42 -11.66 4.97 -10.80
N TYR A 43 -11.18 4.94 -9.56
CA TYR A 43 -10.84 6.16 -8.81
C TYR A 43 -9.36 6.24 -8.39
N THR A 44 -8.56 5.23 -8.72
CA THR A 44 -7.12 5.21 -8.41
C THR A 44 -6.31 5.15 -9.71
N ALA A 45 -5.48 6.17 -9.94
CA ALA A 45 -4.45 6.12 -10.97
C ALA A 45 -3.19 5.45 -10.42
N LYS A 46 -2.54 4.61 -11.25
CA LYS A 46 -1.25 3.98 -10.93
C LYS A 46 -0.20 4.49 -11.91
N LEU A 47 0.97 4.81 -11.38
CA LEU A 47 2.14 5.20 -12.17
C LEU A 47 3.27 4.25 -11.78
N GLU A 48 3.77 3.52 -12.77
CA GLU A 48 4.92 2.62 -12.60
C GLU A 48 6.14 3.27 -13.25
N ILE A 49 7.22 3.38 -12.47
CA ILE A 49 8.51 3.89 -12.94
C ILE A 49 9.52 2.75 -12.82
N THR A 50 10.02 2.27 -13.96
CA THR A 50 11.00 1.19 -13.98
C THR A 50 12.39 1.71 -13.60
N ASN A 51 13.26 0.83 -13.10
CA ASN A 51 14.64 1.22 -12.75
C ASN A 51 15.47 1.66 -13.98
N SER A 52 15.08 1.25 -15.19
CA SER A 52 15.73 1.63 -16.44
C SER A 52 15.45 3.08 -16.85
N ASP A 53 14.42 3.70 -16.29
CA ASP A 53 14.06 5.09 -16.59
C ASP A 53 14.95 6.05 -15.80
N ILE A 54 15.39 7.13 -16.45
CA ILE A 54 16.16 8.22 -15.83
C ILE A 54 15.34 8.88 -14.71
N ALA A 55 14.02 8.94 -14.86
CA ALA A 55 13.11 9.51 -13.87
C ALA A 55 13.15 8.76 -12.52
N TYR A 56 13.57 7.49 -12.51
CA TYR A 56 13.60 6.66 -11.30
C TYR A 56 14.54 7.23 -10.22
N GLU A 57 15.80 7.51 -10.57
CA GLU A 57 16.77 8.03 -9.60
C GLU A 57 16.40 9.44 -9.13
N TRP A 58 15.88 10.28 -10.03
CA TRP A 58 15.35 11.60 -9.68
C TRP A 58 14.20 11.49 -8.67
N MET A 59 13.25 10.57 -8.90
CA MET A 59 12.10 10.37 -8.03
C MET A 59 12.51 9.85 -6.64
N LEU A 60 13.49 8.95 -6.55
CA LEU A 60 14.04 8.51 -5.26
C LEU A 60 14.68 9.66 -4.47
N GLY A 61 15.46 10.52 -5.14
CA GLY A 61 16.04 11.70 -4.52
C GLY A 61 14.96 12.71 -4.09
N HIS A 62 13.94 12.92 -4.93
CA HIS A 62 12.80 13.77 -4.62
C HIS A 62 12.05 13.26 -3.38
N LEU A 63 11.72 11.97 -3.33
CA LEU A 63 11.09 11.35 -2.17
C LEU A 63 11.95 11.44 -0.91
N ALA A 64 13.27 11.25 -1.01
CA ALA A 64 14.17 11.41 0.14
C ALA A 64 14.25 12.85 0.67
N SER A 65 13.96 13.85 -0.16
CA SER A 65 13.92 15.26 0.25
C SER A 65 12.60 15.68 0.92
N ARG A 66 11.55 14.86 0.79
CA ARG A 66 10.21 15.12 1.35
C ARG A 66 10.21 14.94 2.86
N LYS A 67 9.67 15.91 3.60
CA LYS A 67 9.57 15.85 5.07
C LYS A 67 8.40 14.99 5.57
N ASP A 68 7.35 14.88 4.76
CA ASP A 68 6.12 14.15 5.03
C ASP A 68 6.15 12.71 4.48
N PHE A 69 7.29 12.30 3.93
CA PHE A 69 7.54 10.95 3.45
C PHE A 69 8.35 10.18 4.49
N THR A 70 7.66 9.33 5.24
CA THR A 70 8.29 8.46 6.23
C THR A 70 8.52 7.09 5.61
N ALA A 71 9.79 6.70 5.48
CA ALA A 71 10.21 5.43 4.93
C ALA A 71 11.44 4.90 5.68
N HIS A 72 11.73 3.61 5.53
CA HIS A 72 13.08 3.11 5.81
C HIS A 72 14.02 3.64 4.74
N TYR A 73 15.19 4.15 5.14
CA TYR A 73 16.19 4.69 4.21
C TYR A 73 17.41 3.77 4.12
N GLN A 74 17.93 3.61 2.91
CA GLN A 74 19.22 3.01 2.61
C GLN A 74 20.23 4.10 2.24
N ILE A 75 21.50 3.85 2.53
CA ILE A 75 22.59 4.75 2.19
C ILE A 75 23.16 4.33 0.83
N GLY A 76 23.07 5.21 -0.16
CA GLY A 76 23.77 5.12 -1.43
C GLY A 76 25.09 5.89 -1.35
N THR A 77 26.20 5.22 -1.60
CA THR A 77 27.53 5.83 -1.56
C THR A 77 28.03 6.04 -2.99
N SER A 78 28.36 7.29 -3.33
CA SER A 78 29.03 7.65 -4.58
C SER A 78 30.47 8.07 -4.27
N PHE A 79 31.44 7.52 -4.99
CA PHE A 79 32.82 7.94 -4.85
C PHE A 79 33.43 8.26 -6.21
N LYS A 80 34.25 9.31 -6.27
CA LYS A 80 35.05 9.65 -7.46
C LYS A 80 36.52 9.45 -7.13
N LYS A 81 37.16 8.52 -7.85
CA LYS A 81 38.61 8.27 -7.74
C LYS A 81 39.36 9.15 -8.74
N THR A 82 40.52 9.67 -8.34
CA THR A 82 41.48 10.30 -9.25
C THR A 82 42.25 9.22 -10.03
N GLN A 83 42.94 9.63 -11.09
CA GLN A 83 43.85 8.75 -11.85
C GLN A 83 45.00 8.20 -10.97
N THR A 84 45.36 8.92 -9.89
CA THR A 84 46.35 8.49 -8.89
C THR A 84 45.80 7.49 -7.86
N GLY A 85 44.52 7.12 -7.93
CA GLY A 85 43.86 6.20 -7.01
C GLY A 85 43.32 6.83 -5.72
N ALA A 86 43.58 8.12 -5.47
CA ALA A 86 43.02 8.83 -4.31
C ALA A 86 41.51 9.07 -4.46
N ILE A 87 40.77 8.96 -3.36
CA ILE A 87 39.34 9.28 -3.34
C ILE A 87 39.19 10.81 -3.30
N LYS A 88 38.78 11.41 -4.42
CA LYS A 88 38.60 12.87 -4.55
C LYS A 88 37.34 13.36 -3.88
N LYS A 89 36.27 12.56 -3.95
CA LYS A 89 34.95 12.91 -3.42
C LYS A 89 34.23 11.64 -2.98
N LEU A 90 33.62 11.72 -1.81
CA LEU A 90 32.78 10.69 -1.22
C LEU A 90 31.46 11.37 -0.84
N ASP A 91 30.38 10.99 -1.52
CA ASP A 91 29.05 11.52 -1.31
C ASP A 91 28.14 10.40 -0.77
N PHE A 92 27.34 10.72 0.24
CA PHE A 92 26.35 9.81 0.81
C PHE A 92 24.95 10.36 0.53
N ASN A 93 24.16 9.60 -0.21
CA ASN A 93 22.77 9.94 -0.54
C ASN A 93 21.83 8.95 0.17
N LEU A 94 20.86 9.47 0.89
CA LEU A 94 19.79 8.65 1.44
C LEU A 94 18.76 8.36 0.35
N GLN A 95 18.36 7.10 0.22
CA GLN A 95 17.32 6.68 -0.72
C GLN A 95 16.27 5.83 0.01
N PRO A 96 14.98 5.94 -0.34
CA PRO A 96 13.95 5.11 0.27
C PRO A 96 14.18 3.62 -0.04
N THR A 97 14.10 2.77 0.95
CA THR A 97 14.22 1.31 0.83
C THR A 97 12.97 0.71 0.15
N ALA A 98 13.11 -0.50 -0.39
CA ALA A 98 11.98 -1.27 -0.92
C ALA A 98 10.90 -1.47 0.15
N GLY A 99 9.63 -1.38 -0.25
CA GLY A 99 8.49 -1.43 0.66
C GLY A 99 7.31 -0.59 0.18
N THR A 100 6.25 -0.59 0.99
CA THR A 100 5.08 0.27 0.83
C THR A 100 5.18 1.45 1.79
N HIS A 101 5.10 2.66 1.25
CA HIS A 101 5.17 3.92 1.99
C HIS A 101 3.98 4.81 1.61
N TYR A 102 3.68 5.79 2.45
CA TYR A 102 2.58 6.73 2.22
C TYR A 102 3.09 8.17 2.32
N LEU A 103 2.56 9.03 1.47
CA LEU A 103 2.78 10.47 1.52
C LEU A 103 1.47 11.22 1.32
N TRP A 104 1.50 12.50 1.69
CA TRP A 104 0.34 13.38 1.60
C TRP A 104 0.61 14.46 0.58
N GLU A 105 -0.17 14.50 -0.50
CA GLU A 105 0.01 15.48 -1.57
C GLU A 105 -1.12 16.51 -1.54
N LYS A 106 -0.77 17.79 -1.48
CA LYS A 106 -1.76 18.88 -1.54
C LYS A 106 -1.76 19.48 -2.94
N LYS A 107 -2.85 19.27 -3.67
CA LYS A 107 -3.03 19.92 -4.98
C LYS A 107 -3.43 21.38 -4.81
N PRO A 108 -2.98 22.28 -5.71
CA PRO A 108 -3.49 23.65 -5.75
C PRO A 108 -5.02 23.66 -5.87
N GLY A 109 -5.69 24.38 -4.98
CA GLY A 109 -7.16 24.46 -4.94
C GLY A 109 -7.86 23.37 -4.12
N GLU A 110 -7.15 22.33 -3.65
CA GLU A 110 -7.70 21.34 -2.71
C GLU A 110 -7.39 21.73 -1.25
N TRP A 111 -8.40 21.66 -0.39
CA TRP A 111 -8.27 21.97 1.04
C TRP A 111 -7.67 20.80 1.83
N ILE A 112 -7.97 19.58 1.40
CA ILE A 112 -7.58 18.33 2.07
C ILE A 112 -6.44 17.68 1.28
N PRO A 113 -5.30 17.36 1.92
CA PRO A 113 -4.23 16.63 1.25
C PRO A 113 -4.67 15.20 0.89
N ARG A 114 -4.28 14.72 -0.28
CA ARG A 114 -4.63 13.38 -0.76
C ARG A 114 -3.53 12.39 -0.39
N PRO A 115 -3.88 11.21 0.15
CA PRO A 115 -2.90 10.18 0.40
C PRO A 115 -2.45 9.58 -0.94
N ILE A 116 -1.15 9.43 -1.12
CA ILE A 116 -0.55 8.69 -2.22
C ILE A 116 0.22 7.51 -1.61
N LYS A 117 -0.09 6.32 -2.12
CA LYS A 117 0.65 5.10 -1.81
C LYS A 117 1.83 5.01 -2.78
N VAL A 118 3.04 4.90 -2.25
CA VAL A 118 4.25 4.65 -3.02
C VAL A 118 4.72 3.24 -2.70
N GLU A 119 4.92 2.43 -3.73
CA GLU A 119 5.36 1.05 -3.58
C GLU A 119 6.63 0.84 -4.40
N ARG A 120 7.71 0.44 -3.71
CA ARG A 120 8.99 0.08 -4.35
C ARG A 120 9.20 -1.42 -4.22
N THR A 121 9.10 -2.13 -5.33
CA THR A 121 9.38 -3.57 -5.39
C THR A 121 10.76 -3.84 -5.99
N ARG A 122 11.36 -4.98 -5.64
CA ARG A 122 12.58 -5.50 -6.27
C ARG A 122 12.24 -6.89 -6.80
N SER A 123 12.61 -7.19 -8.04
CA SER A 123 12.58 -8.57 -8.54
C SER A 123 13.58 -9.40 -7.73
N GLN A 124 13.13 -10.47 -7.09
CA GLN A 124 14.08 -11.44 -6.55
C GLN A 124 14.73 -12.18 -7.71
N PRO A 125 16.07 -12.35 -7.72
CA PRO A 125 16.72 -13.25 -8.65
C PRO A 125 16.11 -14.64 -8.44
N THR A 126 15.47 -15.18 -9.46
CA THR A 126 15.06 -16.59 -9.46
C THR A 126 16.35 -17.40 -9.52
N ALA A 127 16.56 -18.25 -8.51
CA ALA A 127 17.72 -19.14 -8.42
C ALA A 127 17.66 -20.23 -9.50
#